data_AF-A0A4Q7VK73-F1
#
_entry.id   AF-A0A4Q7VK73-F1
#
_cell.length_a   1.000
_cell.length_b   1.000
_cell.length_c   1.000
_cell.angle_alpha   90.00
_cell.angle_beta   90.00
_cell.angle_gamma   90.00
#
_symmetry.space_group_name_H-M   'P 1'
#
loop_
_entity.id
_entity.type
_entity.pdbx_description
1 polymer ?
#
loop_
_entity_poly.entity_id
_entity_poly.type
_entity_poly.pdbx_seq_one_letter_code
_entity_poly.pdbx_strand_id
1 'polypeptide(L)'
;MQKLLTVIFRWLARLLGIFLFLFFAWFAIEFGIDDPNKMSPHLLKLFYSHMLMMFALVLVWRFELLGGLILVIAYSYFSVINHTFWTNPIYPIFFLIGLLHLLSWFFRYGLKLFKRNFSPRYLFR
;
A
#
# COMPACT_ATOMS: atom_id res chain seq x y z
N MET A 1 15.43 7.85 20.12
CA MET A 1 14.01 8.02 19.71
C MET A 1 13.76 7.75 18.22
N GLN A 2 14.40 8.43 17.27
CA GLN A 2 14.12 8.27 15.82
C GLN A 2 14.20 6.80 15.33
N LYS A 3 15.22 6.04 15.75
CA LYS A 3 15.35 4.61 15.39
C LYS A 3 14.19 3.74 15.90
N LEU A 4 13.67 4.02 17.09
CA LEU A 4 12.58 3.25 17.69
C LEU A 4 11.26 3.52 16.95
N LEU A 5 10.95 4.79 16.68
CA LEU A 5 9.75 5.18 15.92
C LEU A 5 9.72 4.56 14.51
N THR A 6 10.84 4.58 13.79
CA THR A 6 10.93 3.91 12.49
C THR A 6 10.64 2.41 12.58
N VAL A 7 11.16 1.73 13.62
CA VAL A 7 10.91 0.29 13.82
C VAL A 7 9.44 0.04 14.12
N ILE A 8 8.83 0.85 14.98
CA ILE A 8 7.40 0.76 15.32
C ILE A 8 6.53 0.97 14.08
N PHE A 9 6.72 2.06 13.34
CA PHE A 9 5.93 2.35 12.13
C PHE A 9 6.06 1.23 11.08
N ARG A 10 7.28 0.73 10.86
CA ARG A 10 7.51 -0.35 9.90
C ARG A 10 6.81 -1.64 10.30
N TRP A 11 6.90 -2.06 11.55
CA TRP A 11 6.26 -3.29 12.00
C TRP A 11 4.74 -3.16 12.05
N LEU A 12 4.23 -2.01 12.49
CA LEU A 12 2.80 -1.71 12.44
C LEU A 12 2.27 -1.80 11.00
N ALA A 13 2.95 -1.16 10.04
CA ALA A 13 2.56 -1.21 8.64
C ALA A 13 2.60 -2.63 8.06
N ARG A 14 3.61 -3.43 8.41
CA ARG A 14 3.72 -4.83 7.97
C ARG A 14 2.64 -5.73 8.54
N LEU A 15 2.33 -5.60 9.83
CA LEU A 15 1.27 -6.39 10.47
C LEU A 15 -0.10 -6.05 9.86
N LEU A 16 -0.39 -4.75 9.70
CA LEU A 16 -1.61 -4.30 9.04
C LEU A 16 -1.67 -4.79 7.58
N GLY A 17 -0.55 -4.74 6.86
CA GLY A 17 -0.44 -5.20 5.48
C GLY A 17 -0.65 -6.71 5.32
N ILE A 18 -0.07 -7.54 6.21
CA ILE A 18 -0.33 -8.99 6.22
C ILE A 18 -1.81 -9.25 6.50
N PHE A 19 -2.35 -8.61 7.54
CA PHE A 19 -3.75 -8.79 7.90
C PHE A 19 -4.68 -8.46 6.73
N LEU A 20 -4.49 -7.31 6.08
CA LEU A 20 -5.28 -6.92 4.91
C LEU A 20 -5.10 -7.86 3.73
N PHE A 21 -3.86 -8.26 3.44
CA PHE A 21 -3.59 -9.16 2.33
C PHE A 21 -4.30 -10.51 2.54
N LEU A 22 -4.18 -11.09 3.74
CA LEU A 22 -4.85 -12.34 4.08
C LEU A 22 -6.37 -12.19 4.12
N PHE A 23 -6.88 -11.06 4.62
CA PHE A 23 -8.32 -10.77 4.64
C PHE A 23 -8.91 -10.76 3.23
N PHE A 24 -8.28 -10.04 2.28
CA PHE A 24 -8.77 -10.00 0.89
C PHE A 24 -8.51 -11.31 0.13
N ALA A 25 -7.42 -12.01 0.41
CA ALA A 25 -7.17 -13.34 -0.14
C ALA A 25 -8.25 -14.34 0.32
N TRP A 26 -8.62 -14.32 1.60
CA TRP A 26 -9.72 -15.11 2.14
C TRP A 26 -11.04 -14.78 1.45
N PHE A 27 -11.38 -13.50 1.31
CA PHE A 27 -12.58 -13.07 0.59
C PHE A 27 -12.61 -13.57 -0.85
N ALA A 28 -11.49 -13.50 -1.56
CA ALA A 28 -11.40 -13.99 -2.94
C ALA A 28 -11.58 -15.50 -3.06
N ILE A 29 -11.16 -16.27 -2.04
CA ILE A 29 -11.36 -17.73 -1.99
C ILE A 29 -12.82 -18.06 -1.72
N GLU A 30 -13.44 -17.39 -0.73
CA GLU A 30 -14.80 -17.69 -0.27
C GLU A 30 -15.87 -17.26 -1.28
N PHE A 31 -15.74 -16.05 -1.83
CA PHE A 31 -16.74 -15.46 -2.73
C PHE A 31 -16.39 -15.62 -4.22
N GLY A 32 -15.19 -16.12 -4.51
CA GLY A 32 -14.66 -16.16 -5.87
C GLY A 32 -14.26 -14.78 -6.40
N ILE A 33 -13.80 -14.77 -7.65
CA ILE A 33 -13.47 -13.55 -8.40
C ILE A 33 -14.31 -13.58 -9.67
N ASP A 34 -15.09 -12.53 -9.90
CA ASP A 34 -15.86 -12.38 -11.13
C ASP A 34 -14.92 -12.32 -12.36
N ASP A 35 -15.39 -12.85 -13.49
CA ASP A 35 -14.64 -12.77 -14.76
C ASP A 35 -14.49 -11.30 -15.20
N PRO A 36 -13.25 -10.77 -15.31
CA PRO A 36 -13.02 -9.37 -15.70
C PRO A 36 -13.65 -9.00 -17.06
N ASN A 37 -13.81 -9.98 -17.96
CA ASN A 37 -14.41 -9.74 -19.28
C ASN A 37 -15.92 -9.44 -19.21
N LYS A 38 -16.57 -9.78 -18.09
CA LYS A 38 -18.01 -9.57 -17.87
C LYS A 38 -18.30 -8.36 -16.98
N MET A 39 -17.27 -7.71 -16.44
CA MET A 39 -17.42 -6.54 -15.57
C MET A 39 -17.75 -5.28 -16.38
N SER A 40 -18.52 -4.38 -15.78
CA SER A 40 -18.68 -3.04 -16.34
C SER A 40 -17.35 -2.28 -16.34
N PRO A 41 -17.12 -1.29 -17.23
CA PRO A 41 -15.88 -0.53 -17.26
C PRO A 41 -15.52 0.15 -15.94
N HIS A 42 -16.52 0.51 -15.14
CA HIS A 42 -16.32 1.09 -13.81
C HIS A 42 -15.81 0.05 -12.81
N LEU A 43 -16.47 -1.11 -12.73
CA LEU A 43 -16.06 -2.22 -11.86
C LEU A 43 -14.65 -2.71 -12.21
N LEU A 44 -14.34 -2.77 -13.51
CA LEU A 44 -13.02 -3.18 -13.99
C LEU A 44 -11.90 -2.26 -13.50
N LYS A 45 -12.11 -0.94 -13.48
CA LYS A 45 -11.15 0.04 -12.93
C LYS A 45 -10.94 -0.17 -11.43
N LEU A 46 -12.02 -0.39 -10.67
CA LEU A 46 -11.94 -0.67 -9.24
C LEU A 46 -11.18 -1.96 -8.95
N PHE A 47 -11.48 -3.02 -9.72
CA PHE A 47 -10.80 -4.30 -9.63
C PHE A 47 -9.29 -4.18 -9.86
N TYR A 48 -8.85 -3.57 -10.96
CA TYR A 48 -7.42 -3.42 -11.23
C TYR A 48 -6.71 -2.50 -10.24
N SER A 49 -7.37 -1.45 -9.77
CA SER A 49 -6.82 -0.58 -8.72
C SER A 49 -6.65 -1.34 -7.40
N HIS A 50 -7.61 -2.21 -7.06
CA HIS A 50 -7.52 -3.07 -5.90
C HIS A 50 -6.41 -4.11 -6.04
N MET A 51 -6.29 -4.76 -7.20
CA MET A 51 -5.18 -5.67 -7.50
C MET A 51 -3.82 -4.98 -7.41
N LEU A 52 -3.72 -3.72 -7.88
CA LEU A 52 -2.51 -2.93 -7.75
C LEU A 52 -2.18 -2.62 -6.28
N MET A 53 -3.19 -2.33 -5.44
CA MET A 53 -3.00 -2.18 -4.00
C MET A 53 -2.50 -3.47 -3.35
N MET A 54 -3.07 -4.62 -3.71
CA MET A 54 -2.65 -5.94 -3.21
C MET A 54 -1.22 -6.28 -3.62
N PHE A 55 -0.85 -5.99 -4.87
CA PHE A 55 0.54 -6.14 -5.34
C PHE A 55 1.49 -5.21 -4.58
N ALA A 56 1.09 -3.96 -4.33
CA ALA A 56 1.90 -3.00 -3.59
C ALA A 56 2.12 -3.44 -2.13
N LEU A 57 1.13 -4.07 -1.48
CA LEU A 57 1.29 -4.67 -0.15
C LEU A 57 2.37 -5.76 -0.12
N VAL A 58 2.55 -6.52 -1.20
CA VAL A 58 3.63 -7.51 -1.31
C VAL A 58 4.95 -6.81 -1.61
N LEU A 59 4.96 -5.87 -2.56
CA LEU A 59 6.16 -5.17 -3.00
C LEU A 59 6.85 -4.40 -1.85
N VAL A 60 6.05 -3.81 -0.95
CA VAL A 60 6.55 -3.00 0.18
C VAL A 60 7.39 -3.79 1.18
N TRP A 61 7.31 -5.13 1.18
CA TRP A 61 8.16 -5.99 2.00
C TRP A 61 9.64 -5.89 1.62
N ARG A 62 9.92 -5.74 0.32
CA ARG A 62 11.27 -5.69 -0.21
C ARG A 62 11.72 -4.28 -0.57
N PHE A 63 10.78 -3.43 -0.97
CA PHE A 63 11.02 -2.07 -1.47
C PHE A 63 10.07 -1.08 -0.78
N GLU A 64 10.44 -0.59 0.41
CA GLU A 64 9.55 0.24 1.24
C GLU A 64 9.06 1.50 0.52
N LEU A 65 9.95 2.21 -0.18
CA LEU A 65 9.60 3.43 -0.91
C LEU A 65 8.64 3.15 -2.08
N LEU A 66 9.04 2.23 -2.97
CA LEU A 66 8.27 1.94 -4.19
C LEU A 66 6.91 1.33 -3.85
N GLY A 67 6.88 0.35 -2.94
CA GLY A 67 5.63 -0.24 -2.48
C GLY A 67 4.73 0.79 -1.80
N GLY A 68 5.29 1.64 -0.94
CA GLY A 68 4.54 2.72 -0.29
C GLY A 68 3.96 3.73 -1.27
N LEU A 69 4.74 4.17 -2.26
CA LEU A 69 4.29 5.11 -3.29
C LEU A 69 3.19 4.51 -4.16
N ILE A 70 3.40 3.29 -4.68
CA ILE A 70 2.40 2.61 -5.51
C ILE A 70 1.13 2.42 -4.71
N LEU A 71 1.22 2.04 -3.43
CA LEU A 71 0.05 1.83 -2.59
C LEU A 71 -0.75 3.11 -2.36
N VAL A 72 -0.07 4.23 -2.07
CA VAL A 72 -0.70 5.54 -1.90
C VAL A 72 -1.38 5.98 -3.21
N ILE A 73 -0.69 5.88 -4.35
CA ILE A 73 -1.22 6.29 -5.65
C ILE A 73 -2.41 5.43 -6.07
N ALA A 74 -2.29 4.10 -5.94
CA ALA A 74 -3.34 3.15 -6.28
C ALA A 74 -4.59 3.39 -5.41
N TYR A 75 -4.40 3.63 -4.12
CA TYR A 75 -5.49 4.00 -3.21
C TYR A 75 -6.13 5.33 -3.60
N SER A 76 -5.35 6.38 -3.88
CA SER A 76 -5.88 7.69 -4.24
C SER A 76 -6.74 7.59 -5.50
N TYR A 77 -6.28 6.85 -6.51
CA TYR A 77 -7.04 6.58 -7.72
C TYR A 77 -8.32 5.78 -7.44
N PHE A 78 -8.23 4.71 -6.63
CA PHE A 78 -9.39 3.94 -6.20
C PHE A 78 -10.43 4.80 -5.47
N SER A 79 -9.99 5.68 -4.56
CA SER A 79 -10.86 6.58 -3.79
C SER A 79 -11.55 7.63 -4.66
N VAL A 80 -10.90 8.11 -5.72
CA VAL A 80 -11.51 9.09 -6.65
C VAL A 80 -12.62 8.45 -7.47
N ILE A 81 -12.45 7.18 -7.87
CA ILE A 81 -13.41 6.47 -8.71
C ILE A 81 -14.54 5.89 -7.87
N ASN A 82 -14.26 5.43 -6.65
CA ASN A 82 -15.24 4.81 -5.80
C ASN A 82 -16.03 5.86 -5.00
N HIS A 83 -17.18 6.30 -5.49
CA HIS A 83 -17.99 7.31 -4.79
C HIS A 83 -18.69 6.80 -3.52
N THR A 84 -18.83 5.47 -3.35
CA THR A 84 -19.38 4.85 -2.12
C THR A 84 -18.30 4.62 -1.06
N PHE A 85 -17.08 5.06 -1.30
CA PHE A 85 -15.91 4.82 -0.46
C PHE A 85 -16.09 5.14 1.03
N TRP A 86 -16.85 6.19 1.37
CA TRP A 86 -17.09 6.61 2.74
C TRP A 86 -17.88 5.60 3.59
N THR A 87 -18.48 4.58 2.98
CA THR A 87 -19.22 3.53 3.72
C THR A 87 -18.37 2.33 4.11
N ASN A 88 -17.15 2.17 3.55
CA ASN A 88 -16.30 1.00 3.80
C ASN A 88 -14.98 1.40 4.51
N PRO A 89 -14.91 1.26 5.85
CA PRO A 89 -13.79 1.76 6.65
C PRO A 89 -12.47 1.00 6.43
N ILE A 90 -12.50 -0.12 5.70
CA ILE A 90 -11.32 -0.98 5.49
C ILE A 90 -10.35 -0.42 4.44
N TYR A 91 -10.85 0.29 3.42
CA TYR A 91 -10.00 0.79 2.34
C TYR A 91 -9.02 1.91 2.75
N PRO A 92 -9.39 2.88 3.63
CA PRO A 92 -8.45 3.86 4.17
C PRO A 92 -7.19 3.25 4.81
N ILE A 93 -7.26 2.00 5.27
CA ILE A 93 -6.13 1.32 5.91
C ILE A 93 -4.98 1.09 4.89
N PHE A 94 -5.29 0.87 3.60
CA PHE A 94 -4.25 0.77 2.56
C PHE A 94 -3.42 2.05 2.48
N PHE A 95 -4.07 3.22 2.51
CA PHE A 95 -3.41 4.51 2.51
C PHE A 95 -2.53 4.70 3.76
N LEU A 96 -3.07 4.35 4.93
CA LEU A 96 -2.33 4.42 6.19
C LEU A 96 -1.05 3.56 6.13
N ILE A 97 -1.14 2.33 5.63
CA ILE A 97 0.03 1.44 5.45
C ILE A 97 1.05 2.09 4.53
N GLY A 98 0.61 2.63 3.39
CA GLY A 98 1.48 3.30 2.44
C GLY A 98 2.21 4.49 3.08
N LEU A 99 1.49 5.35 3.80
CA LEU A 99 2.07 6.47 4.54
C LEU A 99 3.07 6.01 5.60
N LEU A 100 2.75 4.98 6.39
CA LEU A 100 3.66 4.46 7.42
C LEU A 100 4.97 3.93 6.82
N HIS A 101 4.91 3.27 5.66
CA HIS A 101 6.10 2.84 4.93
C HIS A 101 6.91 4.01 4.38
N LEU A 102 6.26 5.02 3.80
CA LEU A 102 6.93 6.23 3.33
C LEU A 102 7.59 7.01 4.47
N LEU A 103 6.91 7.14 5.62
CA LEU A 103 7.47 7.77 6.81
C LEU A 103 8.65 6.97 7.37
N SER A 104 8.52 5.63 7.46
CA SER A 104 9.62 4.74 7.86
C SER A 104 10.85 4.94 6.96
N TRP A 105 10.64 4.94 5.65
CA TRP A 105 11.70 5.15 4.66
C TRP A 105 12.31 6.54 4.78
N PHE A 106 11.50 7.59 4.93
CA PHE A 106 11.94 8.97 5.03
C PHE A 106 12.83 9.21 6.26
N PHE A 107 12.41 8.73 7.43
CA PHE A 107 13.19 8.87 8.67
C PHE A 107 14.51 8.08 8.62
N ARG A 108 14.57 6.99 7.86
CA ARG A 108 15.76 6.13 7.76
C ARG A 108 16.75 6.58 6.69
N TYR A 109 16.24 7.00 5.54
CA TYR A 109 17.03 7.25 4.33
C TYR A 109 16.77 8.64 3.73
N GLY A 110 15.54 9.14 3.78
CA GLY A 110 15.16 10.45 3.24
C GLY A 110 16.00 11.60 3.82
N LEU A 111 16.25 11.60 5.12
CA LEU A 111 17.13 12.62 5.75
C LEU A 111 18.58 12.60 5.21
N LYS A 112 19.06 11.48 4.66
CA LYS A 112 20.38 11.39 4.04
C LYS A 112 20.41 11.95 2.62
N LEU A 113 19.24 11.96 1.94
CA LEU A 113 19.08 12.59 0.62
C LEU A 113 19.36 14.10 0.72
N PHE A 114 18.77 14.77 1.71
CA PHE A 114 18.98 16.20 1.95
C PHE A 114 20.41 16.56 2.39
N LYS A 115 21.12 15.62 3.02
CA LYS A 115 22.50 15.81 3.48
C LYS A 115 23.56 15.47 2.41
N ARG A 116 23.17 15.32 1.13
CA ARG A 116 24.04 14.93 -0.01
C ARG A 116 24.81 13.61 0.14
N ASN A 117 24.48 12.78 1.14
CA ASN A 117 25.05 11.44 1.33
C ASN A 117 24.13 10.35 0.76
N PHE A 118 23.46 10.66 -0.35
CA PHE A 118 22.49 9.77 -0.96
C PHE A 118 23.17 8.66 -1.77
N SER A 119 22.67 7.44 -1.63
CA SER A 119 23.03 6.32 -2.47
C SER A 119 21.78 5.82 -3.19
N PRO A 120 21.82 5.52 -4.51
CA PRO A 120 20.70 4.93 -5.24
C PRO A 120 20.20 3.63 -4.61
N ARG A 121 21.05 2.92 -3.86
CA ARG A 121 20.71 1.71 -3.10
C ARG A 121 19.58 1.94 -2.08
N TYR A 122 19.32 3.18 -1.67
CA TYR A 122 18.23 3.51 -0.75
C TYR A 122 16.86 3.48 -1.41
N LEU A 123 16.75 3.61 -2.73
CA LEU A 123 15.48 3.50 -3.46
C LEU A 123 14.97 2.05 -3.48
N PHE A 124 15.89 1.08 -3.40
CA PHE A 124 15.63 -0.35 -3.51
C PHE A 124 15.64 -1.07 -2.15
N ARG A 125 15.42 -0.32 -1.06
CA ARG A 125 15.26 -0.82 0.31
C ARG A 125 13.92 -0.39 0.86
#